data_AF-A0A554SGC3-F1
#
_entry.id   AF-A0A554SGC3-F1
#
_cell.length_a   1.000
_cell.length_b   1.000
_cell.length_c   1.000
_cell.angle_alpha   90.00
_cell.angle_beta   90.00
_cell.angle_gamma   90.00
#
_symmetry.space_group_name_H-M   'P 1'
#
loop_
_entity.id
_entity.type
_entity.pdbx_description
1 polymer ?
#
loop_
_entity_poly.entity_id
_entity_poly.type
_entity_poly.pdbx_seq_one_letter_code
_entity_poly.pdbx_strand_id
1 'polypeptide(L)'
;MTEPTPSGRDALRTLLMSLLTAPVFIVIAVFLIVGGIGDHELPPVWLTVGLLALVAAAVGLARFLGDQLPAIAIGTARDEAMARALNAFRANVMVRYAVLEAPVLIGVVVSFLVDHGAWPLLIAGVPSIIAMFALLWPSEASFERAERRLDRDGGRSYLREAS
;
A
#
# COMPACT_ATOMS: atom_id res chain seq x y z
N MET A 1 32.15 18.33 10.41
CA MET A 1 31.52 17.13 9.80
C MET A 1 30.07 17.48 9.56
N THR A 2 29.70 17.86 8.34
CA THR A 2 28.30 18.10 7.97
C THR A 2 27.66 16.74 7.69
N GLU A 3 26.70 16.32 8.52
CA GLU A 3 25.92 15.12 8.21
C GLU A 3 25.24 15.31 6.84
N PRO A 4 25.33 14.32 5.94
CA PRO A 4 24.57 14.36 4.70
C PRO A 4 23.08 14.37 5.06
N THR A 5 22.39 15.46 4.73
CA THR A 5 20.94 15.55 4.90
C THR A 5 20.31 14.41 4.10
N PRO A 6 19.51 13.52 4.72
CA PRO A 6 18.89 12.42 4.00
C PRO A 6 18.10 12.98 2.81
N SER A 7 18.29 12.40 1.63
CA SER A 7 17.48 12.74 0.47
C SER A 7 16.00 12.49 0.81
N GLY A 8 15.08 13.33 0.32
CA GLY A 8 13.64 13.16 0.53
C GLY A 8 13.12 11.77 0.11
N ARG A 9 13.83 11.12 -0.83
CA ARG A 9 13.64 9.76 -1.32
C ARG A 9 13.98 8.70 -0.29
N ASP A 10 15.06 8.87 0.45
CA ASP A 10 15.46 7.92 1.49
C ASP A 10 14.52 7.98 2.69
N ALA A 11 14.08 9.19 3.06
CA ALA A 11 13.04 9.37 4.07
C ALA A 11 11.71 8.72 3.64
N LEU A 12 11.30 8.92 2.38
CA LEU A 12 10.08 8.33 1.83
C LEU A 12 10.17 6.79 1.72
N ARG A 13 11.31 6.26 1.29
CA ARG A 13 11.58 4.82 1.29
C ARG A 13 11.49 4.24 2.69
N THR A 14 12.11 4.89 3.67
CA THR A 14 12.08 4.47 5.07
C THR A 14 10.65 4.46 5.61
N LEU A 15 9.88 5.51 5.33
CA LEU A 15 8.46 5.58 5.68
C LEU A 15 7.67 4.42 5.07
N LEU A 16 7.83 4.17 3.77
CA LEU A 16 7.10 3.11 3.07
C LEU A 16 7.51 1.72 3.54
N MET A 17 8.80 1.48 3.78
CA MET A 17 9.27 0.22 4.34
C MET A 17 8.73 -0.02 5.75
N SER A 18 8.75 1.02 6.60
CA SER A 18 8.17 0.95 7.94
C SER A 18 6.68 0.61 7.88
N LEU A 19 5.94 1.27 7.00
CA LEU A 19 4.51 1.09 6.83
C LEU A 19 4.17 -0.31 6.28
N LEU A 20 4.93 -0.82 5.30
CA LEU A 20 4.74 -2.16 4.75
C LEU A 20 5.09 -3.29 5.73
N THR A 21 5.95 -3.01 6.72
CA THR A 21 6.38 -4.02 7.70
C THR A 21 5.33 -4.22 8.80
N ALA A 22 4.57 -3.19 9.17
CA ALA A 22 3.59 -3.28 10.26
C ALA A 22 2.49 -4.35 10.04
N PRO A 23 1.83 -4.45 8.87
CA PRO A 23 0.86 -5.51 8.59
C PRO A 23 1.44 -6.92 8.71
N VAL A 24 2.72 -7.11 8.34
CA VAL A 24 3.40 -8.40 8.47
C VAL A 24 3.50 -8.81 9.93
N PHE A 25 3.91 -7.89 10.81
CA PHE A 25 3.94 -8.14 12.24
C PHE A 25 2.56 -8.42 12.82
N ILE A 26 1.53 -7.68 12.38
CA ILE A 26 0.14 -7.92 12.82
C ILE A 26 -0.31 -9.33 12.43
N VAL A 27 -0.09 -9.75 11.18
CA VAL A 27 -0.47 -11.10 10.73
C VAL A 27 0.25 -12.17 11.53
N ILE A 28 1.56 -12.02 11.77
CA ILE A 28 2.33 -12.98 12.58
C ILE A 28 1.82 -13.03 14.02
N ALA A 29 1.60 -11.87 14.65
CA ALA A 29 1.12 -11.81 16.03
C ALA A 29 -0.26 -12.45 16.18
N VAL A 30 -1.21 -12.11 15.30
CA VAL A 30 -2.57 -12.67 15.34
C VAL A 30 -2.55 -14.16 15.00
N PHE A 31 -1.73 -14.61 14.05
CA PHE A 31 -1.56 -16.02 13.76
C PHE A 31 -1.16 -16.83 15.00
N LEU A 32 -0.24 -16.30 15.82
CA LEU A 32 0.17 -16.94 17.07
C LEU A 32 -0.92 -16.88 18.15
N ILE A 33 -1.67 -15.76 18.24
CA ILE A 33 -2.75 -15.59 19.22
C ILE A 33 -3.90 -16.55 18.96
N VAL A 34 -4.29 -16.73 17.69
CA VAL A 34 -5.45 -17.53 17.30
C VAL A 34 -5.12 -19.04 17.18
N GLY A 35 -3.87 -19.43 17.48
CA GLY A 35 -3.47 -20.85 17.54
C GLY A 35 -3.05 -21.45 16.20
N GLY A 36 -2.81 -20.63 15.17
CA GLY A 36 -2.35 -21.09 13.86
C GLY A 36 -3.42 -21.84 13.04
N ILE A 37 -2.98 -22.84 12.27
CA ILE A 37 -3.82 -23.64 11.34
C ILE A 37 -3.78 -25.15 11.61
N GLY A 38 -3.01 -25.62 12.61
CA GLY A 38 -2.71 -27.05 12.77
C GLY A 38 -3.92 -27.92 13.07
N ASP A 39 -4.79 -27.45 13.98
CA ASP A 39 -5.97 -28.20 14.44
C ASP A 39 -7.29 -27.65 13.86
N HIS A 40 -7.22 -26.65 12.97
CA HIS A 40 -8.38 -25.94 12.45
C HIS A 40 -8.69 -26.32 10.99
N GLU A 41 -9.94 -26.69 10.75
CA GLU A 41 -10.45 -26.94 9.40
C GLU A 41 -10.54 -25.65 8.58
N LEU A 42 -10.38 -25.80 7.27
CA LEU A 42 -10.56 -24.72 6.30
C LEU A 42 -11.96 -24.10 6.44
N PRO A 43 -12.08 -22.76 6.37
CA PRO A 43 -13.37 -22.10 6.40
C PRO A 43 -14.26 -22.51 5.23
N PRO A 44 -15.59 -22.43 5.36
CA PRO A 44 -16.53 -22.70 4.29
C PRO A 44 -16.18 -21.98 2.99
N VAL A 45 -16.48 -22.62 1.85
CA VAL A 45 -16.13 -22.10 0.52
C VAL A 45 -16.67 -20.69 0.30
N TRP A 46 -17.89 -20.39 0.74
CA TRP A 46 -18.49 -19.06 0.60
C TRP A 46 -17.69 -17.97 1.34
N LEU A 47 -17.14 -18.28 2.51
CA LEU A 47 -16.34 -17.35 3.30
C LEU A 47 -14.98 -17.13 2.65
N THR A 48 -14.33 -18.22 2.22
CA THR A 48 -13.07 -18.16 1.48
C THR A 48 -13.20 -17.34 0.20
N VAL A 49 -14.23 -17.60 -0.61
CA VAL A 49 -14.51 -16.84 -1.83
C VAL A 49 -14.84 -15.38 -1.51
N GLY A 50 -15.61 -15.12 -0.46
CA GLY A 50 -15.95 -13.76 -0.02
C GLY A 50 -14.71 -12.94 0.36
N LEU A 51 -13.80 -13.52 1.14
CA LEU A 51 -12.54 -12.87 1.54
C LEU A 51 -11.62 -12.63 0.34
N LEU A 52 -11.49 -13.60 -0.57
CA LEU A 52 -10.70 -13.41 -1.79
C LEU A 52 -11.31 -12.36 -2.71
N ALA A 53 -12.64 -12.32 -2.85
CA ALA A 53 -13.34 -11.29 -3.61
C ALA A 53 -13.11 -9.89 -3.02
N LEU A 54 -13.11 -9.77 -1.69
CA LEU A 54 -12.77 -8.53 -0.98
C LEU A 54 -11.34 -8.07 -1.29
N VAL A 55 -10.37 -8.99 -1.25
CA VAL A 55 -8.98 -8.68 -1.62
C VAL A 55 -8.90 -8.24 -3.08
N ALA A 56 -9.54 -8.96 -3.99
CA ALA A 56 -9.56 -8.61 -5.40
C ALA A 56 -10.17 -7.21 -5.65
N ALA A 57 -11.25 -6.87 -4.94
CA ALA A 57 -11.88 -5.56 -4.99
C ALA A 57 -10.96 -4.45 -4.47
N ALA A 58 -10.30 -4.67 -3.32
CA ALA A 58 -9.33 -3.73 -2.77
C ALA A 58 -8.14 -3.50 -3.72
N VAL A 59 -7.62 -4.57 -4.32
CA VAL A 59 -6.55 -4.51 -5.31
C VAL A 59 -6.99 -3.75 -6.57
N GLY A 60 -8.21 -4.01 -7.06
CA GLY A 60 -8.79 -3.27 -8.18
C GLY A 60 -8.91 -1.78 -7.89
N LEU A 61 -9.47 -1.44 -6.72
CA LEU A 61 -9.62 -0.06 -6.27
C LEU A 61 -8.26 0.64 -6.08
N ALA A 62 -7.27 -0.04 -5.49
CA ALA A 62 -5.93 0.52 -5.31
C ALA A 62 -5.21 0.77 -6.64
N ARG A 63 -5.46 -0.06 -7.68
CA ARG A 63 -4.96 0.21 -9.03
C ARG A 63 -5.65 1.40 -9.66
N PHE A 64 -6.98 1.45 -9.58
CA PHE A 64 -7.79 2.55 -10.11
C PHE A 64 -7.37 3.91 -9.50
N LEU A 65 -7.21 3.97 -8.17
CA LEU A 65 -6.75 5.18 -7.48
C LEU A 65 -5.32 5.56 -7.85
N GLY A 66 -4.46 4.59 -8.18
CA GLY A 66 -3.12 4.86 -8.69
C GLY A 66 -3.16 5.64 -10.01
N ASP A 67 -4.18 5.44 -10.84
CA ASP A 67 -4.31 6.07 -12.16
C ASP A 67 -4.83 7.51 -12.09
N GLN A 68 -5.31 7.96 -10.93
CA GLN A 68 -5.90 9.29 -10.73
C GLN A 68 -4.93 10.35 -10.17
N LEU A 69 -3.62 10.20 -10.33
CA LEU A 69 -2.71 11.27 -9.90
C LEU A 69 -3.02 12.57 -10.69
N PRO A 70 -3.32 13.69 -9.99
CA PRO A 70 -3.64 14.95 -10.64
C PRO A 70 -2.40 15.53 -11.32
N ALA A 71 -2.53 15.87 -12.60
CA ALA A 71 -1.44 16.46 -13.37
C ALA A 71 -1.11 17.89 -12.90
N ILE A 72 0.14 18.30 -13.10
CA ILE A 72 0.62 19.64 -12.76
C ILE A 72 0.36 20.56 -13.94
N ALA A 73 -0.34 21.67 -13.67
CA ALA A 73 -0.63 22.68 -14.68
C ALA A 73 0.62 23.37 -15.21
N ILE A 74 0.61 23.67 -16.51
CA ILE A 74 1.66 24.43 -17.21
C ILE A 74 1.81 25.81 -16.54
N GLY A 75 3.06 26.22 -16.29
CA GLY A 75 3.37 27.52 -15.68
C GLY A 75 3.40 27.53 -14.15
N THR A 76 3.19 26.39 -13.49
CA THR A 76 3.40 26.27 -12.03
C THR A 76 4.89 26.54 -11.70
N ALA A 77 5.16 27.39 -10.71
CA ALA A 77 6.52 27.68 -10.27
C ALA A 77 7.22 26.40 -9.75
N ARG A 78 8.53 26.26 -9.99
CA ARG A 78 9.29 25.03 -9.72
C ARG A 78 9.12 24.51 -8.30
N ASP A 79 9.35 25.35 -7.29
CA ASP A 79 9.29 24.94 -5.89
C ASP A 79 7.87 24.50 -5.49
N GLU A 80 6.86 25.17 -6.05
CA GLU A 80 5.46 24.85 -5.80
C GLU A 80 5.02 23.55 -6.51
N ALA A 81 5.47 23.36 -7.76
CA ALA A 81 5.25 22.12 -8.51
C ALA A 81 5.85 20.92 -7.77
N MET A 82 7.06 21.09 -7.24
CA MET A 82 7.80 20.07 -6.51
C MET A 82 7.11 19.66 -5.20
N ALA A 83 6.68 20.63 -4.40
CA ALA A 83 5.95 20.38 -3.17
C ALA A 83 4.57 19.72 -3.42
N ARG A 84 3.83 20.19 -4.43
CA ARG A 84 2.54 19.59 -4.81
C ARG A 84 2.70 18.16 -5.32
N ALA A 85 3.70 17.90 -6.16
CA ALA A 85 4.01 16.58 -6.69
C ALA A 85 4.27 15.57 -5.55
N LEU A 86 5.11 15.94 -4.59
CA LEU A 86 5.47 15.09 -3.45
C LEU A 86 4.28 14.84 -2.53
N ASN A 87 3.47 15.86 -2.23
CA ASN A 87 2.28 15.72 -1.40
C ASN A 87 1.21 14.85 -2.08
N ALA A 88 0.96 15.05 -3.37
CA ALA A 88 0.04 14.23 -4.15
C ALA A 88 0.50 12.77 -4.21
N PHE A 89 1.80 12.52 -4.40
CA PHE A 89 2.35 11.17 -4.37
C PHE A 89 2.17 10.51 -3.00
N ARG A 90 2.54 11.19 -1.91
CA ARG A 90 2.38 10.67 -0.53
C ARG A 90 0.93 10.37 -0.20
N ALA A 91 0.02 11.28 -0.52
CA ALA A 91 -1.41 11.09 -0.31
C ALA A 91 -1.95 9.88 -1.11
N ASN A 92 -1.56 9.76 -2.39
CA ASN A 92 -1.96 8.64 -3.22
C ASN A 92 -1.48 7.30 -2.65
N VAL A 93 -0.21 7.23 -2.21
CA VAL A 93 0.34 6.01 -1.62
C VAL A 93 -0.34 5.68 -0.30
N MET A 94 -0.60 6.65 0.57
CA MET A 94 -1.30 6.43 1.85
C MET A 94 -2.73 5.93 1.66
N VAL A 95 -3.49 6.52 0.73
CA VAL A 95 -4.85 6.06 0.42
C VAL A 95 -4.83 4.63 -0.11
N ARG A 96 -3.91 4.32 -1.04
CA ARG A 96 -3.78 2.95 -1.59
C ARG A 96 -3.32 1.95 -0.54
N TYR A 97 -2.45 2.36 0.39
CA TYR A 97 -2.06 1.55 1.54
C TYR A 97 -3.27 1.21 2.41
N ALA A 98 -4.06 2.21 2.82
CA ALA A 98 -5.24 2.00 3.66
C ALA A 98 -6.29 1.08 2.99
N VAL A 99 -6.50 1.24 1.67
CA VAL A 99 -7.39 0.37 0.89
C VAL A 99 -6.92 -1.09 0.90
N LEU A 100 -5.61 -1.32 0.75
CA LEU A 100 -5.04 -2.67 0.75
C LEU A 100 -4.86 -3.26 2.15
N GLU A 101 -4.80 -2.43 3.19
CA GLU A 101 -4.75 -2.85 4.58
C GLU A 101 -6.14 -3.31 5.08
N ALA A 102 -7.22 -2.74 4.55
CA ALA A 102 -8.57 -3.06 4.99
C ALA A 102 -8.91 -4.57 4.96
N PRO A 103 -8.60 -5.35 3.90
CA PRO A 103 -8.82 -6.79 3.93
C PRO A 103 -7.95 -7.52 4.97
N VAL A 104 -6.75 -7.02 5.29
CA VAL A 104 -5.91 -7.59 6.37
C VAL A 104 -6.65 -7.47 7.70
N LEU A 105 -7.14 -6.27 8.04
CA LEU A 105 -7.88 -6.01 9.28
C LEU A 105 -9.19 -6.79 9.33
N ILE A 106 -9.90 -6.92 8.20
CA ILE A 106 -11.10 -7.73 8.11
C ILE A 106 -10.76 -9.21 8.35
N GLY A 107 -9.68 -9.72 7.77
CA GLY A 107 -9.19 -11.08 8.02
C GLY A 107 -8.86 -11.34 9.49
N VAL A 108 -8.24 -10.36 10.16
CA VAL A 108 -8.01 -10.38 11.62
C VAL A 108 -9.34 -10.52 12.36
N VAL A 109 -10.29 -9.60 12.13
CA VAL A 109 -11.58 -9.58 12.81
C VAL A 109 -12.35 -10.89 12.58
N VAL A 110 -12.40 -11.37 11.35
CA VAL A 110 -13.09 -12.62 11.01
C VAL A 110 -12.45 -13.81 11.73
N SER A 111 -11.12 -13.86 11.87
CA SER A 111 -10.43 -14.94 12.59
C SER A 111 -10.78 -15.02 14.08
N PHE A 112 -11.25 -13.92 14.68
CA PHE A 112 -11.78 -13.92 16.05
C PHE A 112 -13.28 -14.21 16.13
N LEU A 113 -14.01 -14.13 15.01
CA LEU A 113 -15.46 -14.34 14.95
C LEU A 113 -15.85 -15.76 14.57
N VAL A 114 -14.97 -16.49 13.88
CA VAL A 114 -15.26 -17.85 13.39
C VAL A 114 -14.25 -18.84 13.96
N ASP A 115 -14.70 -20.05 14.25
CA ASP A 115 -13.88 -21.12 14.84
C ASP A 115 -13.01 -21.85 13.80
N HIS A 116 -12.34 -21.09 12.93
CA HIS A 116 -11.43 -21.60 11.88
C HIS A 116 -9.98 -21.16 12.07
N GLY A 117 -9.60 -20.79 13.30
CA GLY A 117 -8.23 -20.42 13.60
C GLY A 117 -7.74 -19.23 12.76
N ALA A 118 -6.49 -19.29 12.31
CA ALA A 118 -5.87 -18.22 11.52
C ALA A 118 -6.23 -18.26 10.01
N TRP A 119 -7.08 -19.18 9.55
CA TRP A 119 -7.38 -19.30 8.12
C TRP A 119 -7.95 -18.02 7.48
N PRO A 120 -8.97 -17.34 8.06
CA PRO A 120 -9.52 -16.12 7.46
C PRO A 120 -8.45 -15.01 7.32
N LEU A 121 -7.58 -14.89 8.34
CA LEU A 121 -6.44 -13.99 8.33
C LEU A 121 -5.46 -14.32 7.20
N LEU A 122 -5.13 -15.59 6.99
CA LEU A 122 -4.20 -15.96 5.92
C LEU A 122 -4.80 -15.75 4.53
N ILE A 123 -6.08 -16.10 4.36
CA ILE A 123 -6.79 -15.96 3.08
C ILE A 123 -6.89 -14.49 2.66
N ALA A 124 -7.18 -13.58 3.59
CA ALA A 124 -7.30 -12.16 3.27
C ALA A 124 -5.96 -11.41 3.38
N GLY A 125 -5.19 -11.69 4.44
CA GLY A 125 -4.00 -10.94 4.83
C GLY A 125 -2.80 -11.20 3.94
N VAL A 126 -2.47 -12.46 3.65
CA VAL A 126 -1.30 -12.81 2.83
C VAL A 126 -1.38 -12.19 1.42
N PRO A 127 -2.45 -12.40 0.63
CA PRO A 127 -2.52 -11.80 -0.69
C PRO A 127 -2.62 -10.26 -0.66
N SER A 128 -3.21 -9.68 0.39
CA SER A 128 -3.22 -8.23 0.58
C SER A 128 -1.82 -7.68 0.82
N ILE A 129 -1.03 -8.30 1.69
CA ILE A 129 0.37 -7.94 1.92
C ILE A 129 1.16 -8.07 0.62
N ILE A 130 1.03 -9.18 -0.10
CA ILE A 130 1.70 -9.35 -1.40
C ILE A 130 1.31 -8.22 -2.35
N ALA A 131 0.03 -7.84 -2.41
CA ALA A 131 -0.43 -6.73 -3.23
C ALA A 131 0.12 -5.37 -2.77
N MET A 132 0.24 -5.11 -1.46
CA MET A 132 0.84 -3.90 -0.91
C MET A 132 2.29 -3.77 -1.35
N PHE A 133 3.07 -4.84 -1.20
CA PHE A 133 4.44 -4.88 -1.69
C PHE A 133 4.48 -4.68 -3.20
N ALA A 134 3.68 -5.40 -4.00
CA ALA A 134 3.69 -5.29 -5.45
C ALA A 134 3.27 -3.90 -5.99
N LEU A 135 2.30 -3.25 -5.34
CA LEU A 135 1.68 -2.01 -5.83
C LEU A 135 2.30 -0.73 -5.25
N LEU A 136 2.92 -0.82 -4.07
CA LEU A 136 3.46 0.31 -3.33
C LEU A 136 4.99 0.28 -3.20
N TRP A 137 5.67 -0.75 -3.76
CA TRP A 137 7.13 -0.84 -3.67
C TRP A 137 7.79 0.45 -4.16
N PRO A 138 8.71 1.05 -3.37
CA PRO A 138 9.42 2.27 -3.75
C PRO A 138 10.56 1.98 -4.74
N SER A 139 10.19 1.48 -5.93
CA SER A 139 11.08 1.20 -7.06
C SER A 139 11.28 2.44 -7.94
N GLU A 140 12.38 2.48 -8.69
CA GLU A 140 12.62 3.54 -9.68
C GLU A 140 11.51 3.61 -10.74
N ALA A 141 10.99 2.46 -11.15
CA ALA A 141 9.85 2.35 -12.06
C ALA A 141 8.55 2.90 -11.47
N SER A 142 8.38 2.90 -10.15
CA SER A 142 7.22 3.50 -9.48
C SER A 142 7.29 5.03 -9.54
N PHE A 143 8.48 5.59 -9.31
CA PHE A 143 8.71 7.04 -9.43
C PHE A 143 8.55 7.54 -10.86
N GLU A 144 9.10 6.82 -11.85
CA GLU A 144 8.98 7.19 -13.27
C GLU A 144 7.52 7.15 -13.77
N ARG A 145 6.73 6.19 -13.29
CA ARG A 145 5.28 6.13 -13.59
C ARG A 145 4.52 7.29 -12.96
N ALA A 146 4.87 7.70 -11.76
CA ALA A 146 4.26 8.86 -11.09
C ALA A 146 4.62 10.17 -11.81
N GLU A 147 5.88 10.36 -12.17
CA GLU A 147 6.39 11.52 -12.90
C GLU A 147 5.69 11.66 -14.26
N ARG A 148 5.60 10.58 -15.05
CA ARG A 148 4.85 10.58 -16.33
C ARG A 148 3.38 10.98 -16.19
N ARG A 149 2.74 10.68 -15.05
CA ARG A 149 1.33 11.02 -14.80
C ARG A 149 1.18 12.47 -14.35
N LEU A 150 2.08 12.95 -13.50
CA LEU A 150 2.13 14.34 -13.05
C LEU A 150 2.43 15.30 -14.21
N ASP A 151 3.26 14.87 -15.16
CA ASP A 151 3.70 15.67 -16.30
C ASP A 151 2.75 15.56 -17.52
N ARG A 152 1.62 14.84 -17.38
CA ARG A 152 0.70 14.53 -18.51
C ARG A 152 0.13 15.78 -19.20
N ASP A 153 -0.11 16.84 -18.45
CA ASP A 153 -0.71 18.08 -18.96
C ASP A 153 0.38 19.09 -19.41
N GLY A 154 1.62 18.65 -19.61
CA GLY A 154 2.73 19.47 -20.12
C GLY A 154 3.51 20.25 -19.06
N GLY A 155 3.14 20.11 -17.78
CA GLY A 155 3.92 20.59 -16.64
C GLY A 155 5.16 19.72 -16.36
N ARG A 156 6.06 20.22 -15.50
CA ARG A 156 7.20 19.45 -14.98
C ARG A 156 7.09 19.33 -13.47
N SER A 157 7.06 18.11 -12.96
CA SER A 157 6.92 17.79 -11.53
C SER A 157 8.22 17.84 -10.75
N TYR A 158 9.37 17.68 -11.42
CA TYR A 158 10.70 17.62 -10.80
C TYR A 158 10.76 16.61 -9.64
N LEU A 159 9.92 15.56 -9.68
CA LEU A 159 9.71 14.65 -8.55
C LEU A 159 11.00 13.91 -8.16
N ARG A 160 11.87 13.60 -9.13
CA ARG A 160 13.19 13.01 -8.91
C ARG A 160 14.22 13.95 -8.29
N GLU A 161 14.05 15.26 -8.46
CA GLU A 161 14.92 16.29 -7.87
C GLU A 161 14.45 16.65 -6.45
N ALA A 162 13.15 16.48 -6.18
CA ALA A 162 12.50 16.66 -4.88
C ALA A 162 12.81 15.57 -3.86
N SER A 163 13.07 14.36 -4.38
CA SER A 163 13.27 13.14 -3.61
C SER A 163 14.77 12.86 -3.51
#